data_AF-A0A154R3U9-F1
#
_entry.id   AF-A0A154R3U9-F1
#
_cell.length_a   1.000
_cell.length_b   1.000
_cell.length_c   1.000
_cell.angle_alpha   90.00
_cell.angle_beta   90.00
_cell.angle_gamma   90.00
#
_symmetry.space_group_name_H-M   'P 1'
#
loop_
_entity.id
_entity.type
_entity.pdbx_description
1 polymer ?
#
loop_
_entity_poly.entity_id
_entity_poly.type
_entity_poly.pdbx_seq_one_letter_code
_entity_poly.pdbx_strand_id
1 'polypeptide(L)'
;MLDDADFDGIMPLVLHAGFASSGRTCIAGTRILLVPCQGLAAFERVAREAVSHTKSGDPRDVDTVIGPMVSAWQWEHVQNYIPASITVAAAESF
;
A
#
# COMPACT_ATOMS: atom_id res chain seq x y z
N MET A 1 9.94 -8.47 6.03
CA MET A 1 11.26 -8.05 5.53
C MET A 1 12.22 -8.14 6.68
N LEU A 2 13.34 -8.79 6.41
CA LEU A 2 14.44 -8.95 7.35
C LEU A 2 15.39 -7.74 7.24
N ASP A 3 16.43 -7.68 8.07
CA ASP A 3 17.43 -6.60 8.08
C ASP A 3 18.29 -6.53 6.82
N ASP A 4 18.46 -7.65 6.13
CA ASP A 4 19.22 -7.79 4.90
C ASP A 4 18.41 -7.51 3.62
N ALA A 5 17.13 -7.18 3.76
CA ALA A 5 16.25 -6.95 2.62
C ALA A 5 16.59 -5.63 1.90
N ASP A 6 16.87 -5.71 0.60
CA ASP A 6 16.98 -4.53 -0.27
C ASP A 6 15.60 -3.90 -0.49
N PHE A 7 15.34 -2.80 0.20
CA PHE A 7 14.06 -2.08 0.13
C PHE A 7 13.80 -1.47 -1.25
N ASP A 8 14.82 -0.98 -1.94
CA ASP A 8 14.65 -0.34 -3.25
C ASP A 8 14.32 -1.39 -4.31
N GLY A 9 15.03 -2.53 -4.30
CA GLY A 9 14.79 -3.63 -5.23
C GLY A 9 13.43 -4.33 -5.02
N ILE A 10 12.95 -4.45 -3.78
CA ILE A 10 11.71 -5.17 -3.48
C ILE A 10 10.45 -4.28 -3.53
N MET A 11 10.58 -2.95 -3.48
CA MET A 11 9.44 -2.03 -3.43
C MET A 11 8.46 -2.19 -4.60
N PRO A 12 8.89 -2.37 -5.87
CA PRO A 12 7.96 -2.60 -6.98
C PRO A 12 7.09 -3.84 -6.78
N LEU A 13 7.69 -4.92 -6.26
CA LEU A 13 6.98 -6.17 -5.98
C LEU A 13 5.96 -5.99 -4.85
N VAL A 14 6.35 -5.25 -3.81
CA VAL A 14 5.49 -4.94 -2.67
C VAL A 14 4.29 -4.11 -3.09
N LEU A 15 4.51 -3.06 -3.89
CA LEU A 15 3.44 -2.25 -4.45
C LEU A 15 2.51 -3.07 -5.34
N HIS A 16 3.07 -3.95 -6.17
CA HIS A 16 2.27 -4.84 -7.00
C HIS A 16 1.43 -5.79 -6.14
N ALA A 17 2.03 -6.43 -5.14
CA ALA A 17 1.32 -7.34 -4.23
C ALA A 17 0.23 -6.63 -3.41
N GLY A 18 0.42 -5.35 -3.06
CA GLY A 18 -0.55 -4.57 -2.31
C GLY A 18 -1.67 -3.97 -3.16
N PHE A 19 -1.34 -3.46 -4.36
CA PHE A 19 -2.24 -2.65 -5.18
C PHE A 19 -2.78 -3.36 -6.42
N ALA A 20 -2.30 -4.57 -6.75
CA ALA A 20 -2.86 -5.36 -7.84
C ALA A 20 -4.37 -5.50 -7.70
N SER A 21 -5.11 -5.33 -8.80
CA SER A 21 -6.58 -5.34 -8.85
C SER A 21 -7.24 -4.36 -7.86
N SER A 22 -6.56 -3.26 -7.54
CA SER A 22 -6.96 -2.28 -6.52
C SER A 22 -7.00 -2.87 -5.10
N GLY A 23 -6.09 -3.81 -4.81
CA GLY A 23 -6.00 -4.50 -3.51
C GLY A 23 -7.09 -5.56 -3.27
N ARG A 24 -7.88 -5.88 -4.29
CA ARG A 24 -9.03 -6.81 -4.20
C ARG A 24 -8.63 -8.23 -4.62
N THR A 25 -7.49 -8.68 -4.11
CA THR A 25 -6.93 -10.00 -4.42
C THR A 25 -6.79 -10.80 -3.13
N CYS A 26 -7.14 -12.09 -3.16
CA CYS A 26 -7.07 -12.97 -1.98
C CYS A 26 -5.65 -13.12 -1.40
N ILE A 27 -4.64 -12.93 -2.24
CA ILE A 27 -3.21 -12.96 -1.88
C ILE A 27 -2.61 -11.55 -1.78
N ALA A 28 -3.45 -10.51 -1.59
CA ALA A 28 -2.96 -9.15 -1.47
C ALA A 28 -2.05 -9.01 -0.24
N GLY A 29 -0.87 -8.44 -0.46
CA GLY A 29 0.14 -8.18 0.58
C GLY A 29 -0.23 -7.00 1.47
N THR A 30 -1.37 -7.07 2.16
CA THR A 30 -1.96 -5.96 2.93
C THR A 30 -1.19 -5.63 4.22
N ARG A 31 -0.29 -6.52 4.66
CA ARG A 31 0.51 -6.34 5.88
C ARG A 31 1.97 -6.64 5.61
N ILE A 32 2.82 -5.65 5.86
CA ILE A 32 4.28 -5.74 5.72
C ILE A 32 4.87 -5.75 7.11
N LEU A 33 5.50 -6.87 7.49
CA LEU A 33 6.18 -7.00 8.77
C LEU A 33 7.66 -6.68 8.60
N LEU A 34 8.19 -5.71 9.35
CA LEU A 34 9.61 -5.37 9.37
C LEU A 34 10.24 -5.94 10.64
N VAL A 35 11.33 -6.70 10.48
CA VAL A 35 12.05 -7.33 11.59
C VAL A 35 13.55 -7.17 11.30
N PRO A 36 14.32 -6.37 12.05
CA PRO A 36 13.97 -5.53 13.20
C PRO A 36 13.32 -4.19 12.78
N CYS A 37 12.61 -3.53 13.70
CA CYS A 37 11.87 -2.28 13.43
C CYS A 37 12.74 -1.07 13.07
N GLN A 38 14.07 -1.18 13.18
CA GLN A 38 15.01 -0.08 12.91
C GLN A 38 14.98 0.38 11.44
N GLY A 39 14.57 -0.48 10.51
CA GLY A 39 14.44 -0.15 9.08
C GLY A 39 13.18 0.64 8.70
N LEU A 40 12.28 0.94 9.65
CA LEU A 40 10.97 1.54 9.36
C LEU A 40 11.08 2.88 8.62
N ALA A 41 11.92 3.80 9.10
CA ALA A 41 12.05 5.13 8.48
C ALA A 41 12.61 5.07 7.05
N ALA A 42 13.54 4.15 6.79
CA ALA A 42 14.08 3.94 5.45
C ALA A 42 13.01 3.36 4.52
N PHE A 43 12.27 2.34 4.99
CA PHE A 43 11.18 1.74 4.27
C PHE A 43 10.07 2.74 3.94
N GLU A 44 9.63 3.56 4.92
CA GLU A 44 8.60 4.59 4.72
C GLU A 44 9.01 5.63 3.65
N ARG A 45 10.29 6.02 3.62
CA ARG A 45 10.80 6.95 2.62
C ARG A 45 10.69 6.38 1.21
N VAL A 46 11.18 5.15 1.01
CA VAL A 46 11.14 4.47 -0.30
C VAL A 46 9.71 4.17 -0.71
N ALA A 47 8.87 3.72 0.24
CA ALA A 47 7.45 3.47 -0.01
C ALA A 47 6.71 4.75 -0.41
N ARG A 48 6.96 5.87 0.27
CA ARG A 48 6.35 7.17 -0.07
C ARG A 48 6.72 7.61 -1.49
N GLU A 49 7.99 7.51 -1.84
CA GLU A 49 8.49 7.84 -3.17
C GLU A 49 7.82 6.95 -4.23
N ALA A 50 7.84 5.63 -4.03
CA ALA A 50 7.28 4.69 -4.99
C ALA A 50 5.73 4.83 -5.14
N VAL A 51 5.01 5.09 -4.04
CA VAL A 51 3.56 5.38 -4.08
C VAL A 51 3.28 6.70 -4.81
N SER A 52 4.15 7.71 -4.68
CA SER A 52 3.95 9.01 -5.37
C SER A 52 4.00 8.89 -6.90
N HIS A 53 4.68 7.88 -7.42
CA HIS A 53 4.73 7.57 -8.86
C HIS A 53 3.61 6.65 -9.32
N THR A 54 2.80 6.11 -8.40
CA THR A 54 1.73 5.17 -8.73
C THR A 54 0.48 5.93 -9.17
N LYS A 55 0.09 5.79 -10.43
CA LYS A 55 -1.10 6.43 -11.00
C LYS A 55 -2.35 5.59 -10.78
N SER A 56 -3.38 6.21 -10.21
CA SER A 56 -4.72 5.65 -10.07
C SER A 56 -5.68 6.40 -10.99
N GLY A 57 -6.50 5.69 -11.77
CA GLY A 57 -7.31 6.35 -12.80
C GLY A 57 -8.06 5.42 -13.75
N ASP A 58 -8.28 5.91 -14.98
CA ASP A 58 -9.01 5.18 -16.01
C ASP A 58 -8.18 3.96 -16.47
N PRO A 59 -8.74 2.74 -16.45
CA PRO A 59 -8.04 1.53 -16.90
C PRO A 59 -7.69 1.54 -18.41
N ARG A 60 -8.22 2.49 -19.19
CA ARG A 60 -7.85 2.68 -20.60
C ARG A 60 -6.57 3.46 -20.79
N ASP A 61 -6.11 4.16 -19.76
CA ASP A 61 -4.83 4.85 -19.79
C ASP A 61 -3.71 3.84 -19.46
N VAL A 62 -2.71 3.77 -20.34
CA VAL A 62 -1.59 2.83 -20.26
C VAL A 62 -0.74 3.08 -19.00
N ASP A 63 -0.74 4.32 -18.51
CA ASP A 63 0.01 4.71 -17.33
C ASP A 63 -0.73 4.38 -16.03
N THR A 64 -2.00 3.97 -16.09
CA THR A 64 -2.79 3.65 -14.90
C THR A 64 -2.36 2.30 -14.32
N VAL A 65 -1.86 2.34 -13.09
CA VAL A 65 -1.44 1.15 -12.33
C VAL A 65 -2.57 0.65 -11.43
N ILE A 66 -3.37 1.57 -10.89
CA ILE A 66 -4.51 1.25 -10.00
C ILE A 66 -5.81 1.60 -10.69
N GLY A 67 -6.61 0.58 -11.01
CA GLY A 67 -7.92 0.75 -11.63
C GLY A 67 -9.05 1.03 -10.61
N PRO A 68 -10.28 1.25 -11.10
CA PRO A 68 -11.45 1.46 -10.25
C PRO A 68 -11.87 0.17 -9.52
N MET A 69 -12.61 0.33 -8.43
CA MET A 69 -13.27 -0.79 -7.76
C MET A 69 -14.51 -1.25 -8.53
N VAL A 70 -14.93 -2.51 -8.32
CA VAL A 70 -16.08 -3.10 -9.03
C VAL A 70 -17.42 -2.46 -8.67
N SER A 71 -17.54 -1.87 -7.48
CA SER A 71 -18.79 -1.28 -7.02
C SER A 71 -18.55 -0.05 -6.14
N ALA A 72 -19.49 0.90 -6.18
CA ALA A 72 -19.49 2.06 -5.29
C ALA A 72 -19.56 1.65 -3.81
N TRP A 73 -20.35 0.61 -3.49
CA TRP A 73 -20.45 0.09 -2.14
C TRP A 73 -19.09 -0.38 -1.59
N GLN A 74 -18.32 -1.13 -2.38
CA GLN A 74 -16.99 -1.58 -1.95
C GLN A 74 -16.04 -0.39 -1.76
N TRP A 75 -16.13 0.62 -2.63
CA TRP A 75 -15.35 1.83 -2.50
C TRP A 75 -15.68 2.58 -1.20
N GLU A 76 -16.96 2.81 -0.90
CA GLU A 76 -17.40 3.44 0.35
C GLU A 76 -16.95 2.63 1.59
N HIS A 77 -17.05 1.30 1.51
CA HIS A 77 -16.60 0.43 2.59
C HIS A 77 -15.11 0.58 2.87
N VAL A 78 -14.25 0.62 1.85
CA VAL A 78 -12.81 0.86 2.00
C VAL A 78 -12.53 2.26 2.55
N GLN A 79 -13.24 3.28 2.06
CA GLN A 79 -13.10 4.66 2.54
C GLN A 79 -13.40 4.78 4.03
N ASN A 80 -14.32 4.00 4.57
CA ASN A 80 -14.65 3.99 6.01
C ASN A 80 -13.53 3.43 6.90
N TYR A 81 -12.63 2.60 6.37
CA TYR A 81 -11.47 2.10 7.14
C TYR A 81 -10.36 3.14 7.28
N ILE A 82 -10.27 4.12 6.37
CA ILE A 82 -9.20 5.11 6.38
C ILE A 82 -9.28 5.99 7.66
N PRO A 83 -10.42 6.61 8.00
CA PRO A 83 -10.54 7.38 9.25
C PRO A 83 -10.26 6.53 10.49
N ALA A 84 -10.79 5.30 10.52
CA ALA A 84 -10.58 4.39 11.65
C ALA A 84 -9.08 4.08 11.87
N SER A 85 -8.34 3.86 10.78
CA SER A 85 -6.90 3.60 10.84
C SER A 85 -6.10 4.80 11.34
N ILE A 86 -6.48 6.03 10.96
CA ILE A 86 -5.84 7.26 11.45
C ILE A 86 -6.11 7.47 12.94
N THR A 87 -7.34 7.22 13.40
CA THR A 87 -7.70 7.32 14.82
C THR A 87 -6.94 6.29 15.66
N VAL A 88 -6.83 5.04 15.19
CA VAL A 88 -6.08 3.99 15.90
C VAL A 88 -4.58 4.31 15.91
N ALA A 89 -3.99 4.74 14.79
CA ALA A 89 -2.58 5.13 14.74
C ALA A 89 -2.27 6.33 15.66
N ALA A 90 -3.17 7.30 15.76
CA ALA A 90 -3.04 8.41 16.71
C ALA A 90 -3.15 7.96 18.18
N ALA A 91 -3.90 6.88 18.45
CA ALA A 91 -4.03 6.30 19.78
C ALA A 91 -2.85 5.37 20.16
N GLU A 92 -2.19 4.76 19.18
CA GLU A 92 -1.05 3.84 19.35
C GLU A 92 0.31 4.54 19.25
N SER A 93 0.35 5.87 19.14
CA SER A 93 1.56 6.68 19.27
C SER A 93 2.00 6.77 20.75
N PHE A 94 2.53 5.67 21.28
CA PHE A 94 3.22 5.57 22.58
C PHE A 94 4.67 5.14 22.37
#